data_AF-D1JIE0-F1
#
_entry.id   AF-D1JIE0-F1
#
_cell.length_a   1.000
_cell.length_b   1.000
_cell.length_c   1.000
_cell.angle_alpha   90.00
_cell.angle_beta   90.00
_cell.angle_gamma   90.00
#
_symmetry.space_group_name_H-M   'P 1'
#
loop_
_entity.id
_entity.type
_entity.pdbx_description
1 polymer ?
#
loop_
_entity_poly.entity_id
_entity_poly.type
_entity_poly.pdbx_seq_one_letter_code
_entity_poly.pdbx_strand_id
1 'polypeptide(L)'
;MGYSIDWRRQFNTTEPMYNKFIEWQFKKLYDKGVIMKGKYPITYSIDDKSAVGEDDIEDGDITKVTTIEHTTIKFKLSDMDSYLVAATLRP
;
A
#
# COMPACT_ATOMS: atom_id res chain seq x y z
N MET A 1 -17.50 -20.10 26.70
CA MET A 1 -16.49 -21.03 26.14
C MET A 1 -15.40 -21.24 27.19
N GLY A 2 -15.00 -22.47 27.50
CA GLY A 2 -13.96 -22.79 28.49
C GLY A 2 -12.62 -23.07 27.82
N TYR A 3 -11.96 -22.04 27.30
CA TYR A 3 -10.72 -22.20 26.56
C TYR A 3 -9.50 -22.36 27.48
N SER A 4 -8.61 -23.29 27.14
CA SER A 4 -7.34 -23.53 27.82
C SER A 4 -6.26 -22.55 27.33
N ILE A 5 -6.40 -21.27 27.66
CA ILE A 5 -5.45 -20.21 27.27
C ILE A 5 -4.48 -19.91 28.42
N ASP A 6 -3.18 -19.83 28.11
CA ASP A 6 -2.17 -19.32 29.04
C ASP A 6 -2.17 -17.78 29.05
N TRP A 7 -2.99 -17.20 29.90
CA TRP A 7 -3.14 -15.75 30.02
C TRP A 7 -1.89 -15.01 30.52
N ARG A 8 -0.86 -15.72 31.02
CA ARG A 8 0.42 -15.10 31.41
C ARG A 8 1.17 -14.49 30.21
N ARG A 9 0.80 -14.87 28.98
CA ARG A 9 1.40 -14.40 27.73
C ARG A 9 0.50 -13.40 26.99
N GLN A 10 -0.52 -12.87 27.65
CA GLN A 10 -1.37 -11.85 27.06
C GLN A 10 -0.60 -10.54 26.92
N PHE A 11 -0.71 -9.92 25.75
CA PHE A 11 -0.29 -8.55 25.46
C PHE A 11 -1.15 -8.01 24.33
N ASN A 12 -1.09 -6.70 24.09
CA ASN A 12 -1.68 -6.05 22.91
C ASN A 12 -0.61 -5.34 22.05
N THR A 13 -0.99 -4.99 20.83
CA THR A 13 -0.07 -4.47 19.81
C THR A 13 0.43 -3.05 20.06
N THR A 14 -0.12 -2.34 21.05
CA THR A 14 0.28 -0.97 21.40
C THR A 14 1.19 -0.91 22.62
N GLU A 15 1.46 -2.04 23.27
CA GLU A 15 2.28 -2.09 24.48
C GLU A 15 3.75 -1.75 24.21
N PRO A 16 4.42 -0.99 25.11
CA PRO A 16 5.82 -0.59 24.91
C PRO A 16 6.78 -1.76 24.70
N MET A 17 6.57 -2.88 25.40
CA MET A 17 7.39 -4.09 25.25
C MET A 17 7.29 -4.65 23.84
N TYR A 18 6.06 -4.75 23.30
CA TYR A 18 5.83 -5.24 21.95
C TYR A 18 6.35 -4.25 20.90
N ASN A 19 6.19 -2.94 21.11
CA ASN A 19 6.76 -1.93 20.23
C ASN A 19 8.29 -2.05 20.12
N LYS A 20 9.01 -2.34 21.21
CA LYS A 20 10.47 -2.60 21.17
C LYS A 20 10.83 -3.85 20.38
N PHE A 21 10.01 -4.89 20.45
CA PHE A 21 10.17 -6.06 19.60
C PHE A 21 10.01 -5.71 18.11
N ILE A 22 9.01 -4.89 17.76
CA ILE A 22 8.79 -4.43 16.39
C ILE A 22 9.95 -3.53 15.90
N GLU A 23 10.42 -2.58 16.72
CA GLU A 23 11.60 -1.76 16.40
C GLU A 23 12.82 -2.62 16.08
N TRP A 24 13.09 -3.63 16.91
CA TRP A 24 14.17 -4.59 16.69
C TRP A 24 14.00 -5.34 15.36
N GLN A 25 12.79 -5.81 15.05
CA GLN A 25 12.49 -6.51 13.80
C GLN A 25 12.74 -5.60 12.58
N PHE A 26 12.22 -4.37 12.58
CA PHE A 26 12.42 -3.41 11.49
C PHE A 26 13.88 -3.05 11.32
N LYS A 27 14.64 -2.88 12.41
CA LYS A 27 16.09 -2.68 12.33
C LYS A 27 16.78 -3.85 11.65
N LYS A 28 16.42 -5.10 11.97
CA LYS A 28 16.99 -6.28 11.32
C LYS A 28 16.65 -6.35 9.82
N LEU A 29 15.45 -5.95 9.42
CA LEU A 29 15.06 -5.88 8.02
C LEU A 29 15.80 -4.76 7.27
N TYR A 30 15.98 -3.61 7.92
CA TYR A 30 16.78 -2.51 7.39
C TYR A 30 18.25 -2.91 7.20
N ASP A 31 18.87 -3.53 8.22
CA ASP A 31 20.25 -4.02 8.20
C ASP A 31 20.46 -5.09 7.09
N LYS A 32 19.41 -5.82 6.70
CA LYS A 32 19.41 -6.78 5.59
C LYS A 32 19.22 -6.14 4.20
N GLY A 33 18.92 -4.85 4.12
CA GLY A 33 18.69 -4.14 2.86
C GLY A 33 17.36 -4.46 2.17
N VAL A 34 16.38 -5.05 2.88
CA VAL A 34 15.06 -5.39 2.30
C VAL A 34 14.00 -4.30 2.52
N ILE A 35 14.34 -3.24 3.26
CA ILE A 35 13.50 -2.03 3.37
C ILE A 35 14.03 -0.99 2.38
N MET A 36 13.19 -0.58 1.45
CA MET A 36 13.57 0.37 0.39
C MET A 36 12.63 1.58 0.37
N LYS A 37 13.16 2.71 -0.07
CA LYS A 37 12.40 3.93 -0.35
C LYS A 37 12.55 4.27 -1.83
N GLY A 38 11.44 4.54 -2.49
CA GLY A 38 11.42 4.86 -3.91
C GLY A 38 10.12 5.57 -4.29
N LYS A 39 10.03 5.95 -5.57
CA LYS A 39 8.78 6.41 -6.18
C LYS A 39 8.22 5.27 -7.01
N TYR A 40 7.09 4.74 -6.60
CA TYR A 40 6.36 3.71 -7.30
C TYR A 40 4.86 3.98 -7.12
N PRO A 41 4.00 3.57 -8.07
CA PRO A 41 2.57 3.72 -7.91
C PRO A 41 2.08 2.87 -6.74
N ILE A 42 1.20 3.43 -5.94
CA ILE A 42 0.59 2.79 -4.76
C ILE A 42 -0.91 3.06 -4.78
N THR A 43 -1.67 2.19 -4.12
CA THR A 43 -3.06 2.47 -3.77
C THR A 43 -3.07 3.55 -2.68
N TYR A 44 -3.91 4.57 -2.84
CA TYR A 44 -3.89 5.76 -1.99
C TYR A 44 -5.31 6.25 -1.71
N SER A 45 -5.62 6.49 -0.44
CA SER A 45 -6.88 7.09 -0.01
C SER A 45 -6.71 8.60 0.11
N ILE A 46 -7.55 9.36 -0.61
CA ILE A 46 -7.55 10.83 -0.56
C ILE A 46 -8.05 11.34 0.79
N ASP A 47 -9.00 10.62 1.39
CA ASP A 47 -9.62 10.99 2.66
C ASP A 47 -8.65 10.77 3.83
N ASP A 48 -7.96 9.63 3.85
CA ASP A 48 -6.96 9.28 4.90
C ASP A 48 -5.61 9.95 4.66
N LYS A 49 -5.36 10.41 3.43
CA LYS A 49 -4.11 11.02 2.98
C LYS A 49 -2.90 10.10 3.16
N SER A 50 -3.09 8.79 3.01
CA SER A 50 -2.05 7.77 3.17
C SER A 50 -2.15 6.67 2.11
N ALA A 51 -1.07 5.88 2.00
CA ALA A 51 -1.09 4.62 1.30
C ALA A 51 -2.06 3.66 2.02
N VAL A 52 -2.79 2.84 1.26
CA VAL A 52 -3.72 1.83 1.78
C VAL A 52 -3.35 0.45 1.27
N GLY A 53 -3.32 -0.52 2.18
CA GLY A 53 -3.14 -1.93 1.89
C GLY A 53 -4.48 -2.64 1.60
N GLU A 54 -4.42 -3.93 1.33
CA GLU A 54 -5.62 -4.77 1.13
C GLU A 54 -6.55 -4.71 2.35
N ASP A 55 -6.00 -4.82 3.56
CA ASP A 55 -6.76 -4.79 4.82
C ASP A 55 -7.36 -3.42 5.17
N ASP A 56 -6.96 -2.35 4.47
CA ASP A 56 -7.49 -0.99 4.65
C ASP A 56 -8.63 -0.67 3.66
N ILE A 57 -8.84 -1.50 2.64
CA ILE A 57 -9.81 -1.29 1.56
C ILE A 57 -11.04 -2.16 1.81
N GLU A 58 -12.22 -1.54 1.80
CA GLU A 58 -13.48 -2.28 1.87
C GLU A 58 -13.58 -3.29 0.71
N ASP A 59 -13.87 -4.56 1.05
CA ASP A 59 -13.86 -5.70 0.12
C ASP A 59 -12.55 -5.89 -0.65
N GLY A 60 -11.41 -5.39 -0.16
CA GLY A 60 -10.11 -5.49 -0.84
C GLY A 60 -9.64 -6.94 -1.06
N ASP A 61 -10.07 -7.86 -0.19
CA ASP A 61 -9.78 -9.30 -0.24
C ASP A 61 -10.59 -10.04 -1.33
N ILE A 62 -11.79 -9.55 -1.64
CA ILE A 62 -12.70 -10.10 -2.65
C ILE A 62 -12.49 -9.40 -4.01
N THR A 63 -12.55 -8.07 -4.01
CA THR A 63 -12.39 -7.22 -5.20
C THR A 63 -11.00 -6.62 -5.22
N LYS A 64 -10.04 -7.42 -5.69
CA LYS A 64 -8.63 -7.03 -5.69
C LYS A 64 -8.39 -5.74 -6.46
N VAL A 65 -7.95 -4.72 -5.74
CA VAL A 65 -7.45 -3.47 -6.33
C VAL A 65 -6.05 -3.71 -6.84
N THR A 66 -5.83 -3.51 -8.15
CA THR A 66 -4.53 -3.70 -8.79
C THR A 66 -4.13 -2.48 -9.61
N THR A 67 -2.84 -2.16 -9.57
CA THR A 67 -2.27 -1.08 -10.38
C THR A 67 -1.92 -1.62 -11.76
N ILE A 68 -2.52 -1.04 -12.81
CA ILE A 68 -2.25 -1.40 -14.20
C ILE A 68 -1.64 -0.21 -14.93
N GLU A 69 -0.41 -0.37 -15.41
CA GLU A 69 0.28 0.65 -16.20
C GLU A 69 -0.30 0.72 -17.63
N HIS A 70 -0.59 1.94 -18.09
CA HIS A 70 -1.09 2.21 -19.44
C HIS A 70 -0.17 3.18 -20.16
N THR A 71 -0.01 2.99 -21.48
CA THR A 71 0.65 3.99 -22.32
C THR A 71 -0.34 5.10 -22.66
N THR A 72 0.09 6.35 -22.48
CA THR A 72 -0.73 7.52 -22.78
C THR A 72 -0.28 8.17 -24.09
N ILE A 73 -1.18 8.26 -25.07
CA ILE A 73 -0.94 8.92 -26.35
C ILE A 73 -1.64 10.29 -26.36
N LYS A 74 -0.89 11.33 -26.70
CA LYS A 74 -1.40 12.71 -26.80
C LYS A 74 -1.56 13.10 -28.27
N PHE A 75 -2.79 13.37 -28.70
CA PHE A 75 -3.12 13.87 -30.03
C PHE A 75 -3.33 15.38 -29.97
N LYS A 76 -2.48 16.16 -30.63
CA LYS A 76 -2.63 17.61 -30.69
C LYS A 76 -3.82 17.99 -31.56
N LEU A 77 -4.70 18.85 -31.06
CA LEU A 77 -5.81 19.40 -31.85
C LEU A 77 -5.29 20.57 -32.69
N SER A 78 -5.69 20.62 -33.96
CA SER A 78 -5.14 21.54 -34.97
C SER A 78 -5.29 23.01 -34.58
N ASP A 79 -6.46 23.38 -34.08
CA ASP A 79 -6.90 24.77 -33.95
C ASP A 79 -6.96 25.25 -32.49
N MET A 80 -6.46 24.44 -31.56
CA MET A 80 -6.46 24.72 -30.12
C MET A 80 -5.10 24.35 -29.53
N ASP A 81 -4.66 25.08 -28.50
CA ASP A 81 -3.52 24.64 -27.68
C ASP A 81 -3.97 23.56 -26.67
N SER A 82 -4.52 22.47 -27.20
CA SER A 82 -5.07 21.37 -26.41
C SER A 82 -4.76 20.02 -27.05
N TYR A 83 -4.80 18.98 -26.20
CA TYR A 83 -4.49 17.61 -26.58
C TYR A 83 -5.66 16.71 -26.19
N LEU A 84 -6.03 15.81 -27.08
CA LEU A 84 -6.81 14.64 -26.73
C LEU A 84 -5.87 13.56 -26.18
N VAL A 85 -6.21 13.03 -25.00
CA VAL A 85 -5.37 12.07 -24.27
C VAL A 85 -6.07 10.72 -24.28
N ALA A 86 -5.45 9.72 -24.91
CA ALA A 86 -5.95 8.35 -24.96
C ALA A 86 -5.02 7.40 -24.22
N ALA A 87 -5.58 6.53 -23.38
CA ALA A 87 -4.84 5.47 -22.71
C ALA A 87 -4.98 4.16 -23.49
N THR A 88 -3.88 3.41 -23.65
CA THR A 88 -3.87 2.10 -24.30
C THR A 88 -2.93 1.13 -23.58
N LEU A 89 -3.29 -0.15 -23.57
CA LEU A 89 -2.41 -1.26 -23.17
C LEU A 89 -1.60 -1.80 -24.36
N ARG A 90 -1.88 -1.31 -25.56
CA ARG A 90 -1.30 -1.74 -26.84
C ARG A 90 -0.79 -0.50 -27.58
N PRO A 91 0.42 -0.03 -27.24
CA PRO A 91 1.02 1.13 -27.89
C PRO A 91 1.40 0.85 -29.35
#